data_AF-A0A9D3SLQ0-F1
#
_entry.id   AF-A0A9D3SLQ0-F1
#
_cell.length_a   1.000
_cell.length_b   1.000
_cell.length_c   1.000
_cell.angle_alpha   90.00
_cell.angle_beta   90.00
_cell.angle_gamma   90.00
#
_symmetry.space_group_name_H-M   'P 1'
#
loop_
_entity.id
_entity.type
_entity.pdbx_description
1 polymer ?
#
loop_
_entity_poly.entity_id
_entity_poly.type
_entity_poly.pdbx_seq_one_letter_code
_entity_poly.pdbx_strand_id
1 'polypeptide(L)'
;MGCNNSKVCVHVRRKKKKQTKNENPLKEISSTHDGSGQCTAEEKGSGPESQLEKYEWQLKILNEVLAASGSEERDQLLKDHQHGELCVLVHTLTEMVKSETAAELSAVHENQMKSSKEQHQREVEELKNVHNEEKNVLQETHTAAESALKEQIEQLTADLKLFTELKQRVKESTLKRDLHRNIQTHGSPGEFWEQEQESLLIVIEMKSERLQEQGSKLRQMEALVERNLALEDQVLQVLQQNEDLRVRIDNYQTLIHQLSKEQNELQEALEKQTLQSQKLSQEKEELLFKLLHRRDSCSSFHIPAVVPAEVSQS
;
A
#
# COMPACT_ATOMS: atom_id res chain seq x y z
N MET A 1 -0.59 -42.83 -14.49
CA MET A 1 -2.01 -43.11 -14.18
C MET A 1 -2.42 -42.22 -13.01
N GLY A 2 -3.26 -41.20 -13.09
CA GLY A 2 -3.88 -40.49 -14.19
C GLY A 2 -4.17 -39.08 -13.66
N CYS A 3 -3.88 -38.09 -14.48
CA CYS A 3 -4.23 -36.69 -14.28
C CYS A 3 -5.75 -36.50 -14.35
N ASN A 4 -6.27 -35.47 -13.68
CA ASN A 4 -7.36 -34.68 -14.26
C ASN A 4 -7.20 -33.20 -13.89
N ASN A 5 -7.08 -32.40 -14.94
CA ASN A 5 -7.06 -30.96 -14.98
C ASN A 5 -8.46 -30.38 -14.75
N SER A 6 -8.56 -29.17 -14.21
CA SER A 6 -9.36 -28.13 -14.86
C SER A 6 -8.88 -26.73 -14.47
N LYS A 7 -9.15 -25.79 -15.36
CA LYS A 7 -8.42 -24.55 -15.63
C LYS A 7 -9.20 -23.32 -15.16
N VAL A 8 -8.43 -22.33 -14.69
CA VAL A 8 -8.48 -20.89 -15.02
C VAL A 8 -9.74 -20.10 -14.65
N CYS A 9 -9.58 -19.02 -13.85
CA CYS A 9 -9.55 -17.66 -14.38
C CYS A 9 -9.24 -16.59 -13.31
N VAL A 10 -8.21 -15.79 -13.60
CA VAL A 10 -7.83 -14.55 -12.90
C VAL A 10 -8.74 -13.42 -13.38
N HIS A 11 -9.30 -12.61 -12.48
CA HIS A 11 -9.89 -11.31 -12.85
C HIS A 11 -9.42 -10.18 -11.93
N VAL A 12 -8.41 -9.46 -12.41
CA VAL A 12 -8.03 -8.12 -11.97
C VAL A 12 -9.04 -7.12 -12.52
N ARG A 13 -9.64 -6.27 -11.68
CA ARG A 13 -10.42 -5.10 -12.15
C ARG A 13 -9.64 -3.81 -11.92
N ARG A 14 -9.03 -3.32 -13.01
CA ARG A 14 -8.58 -1.94 -13.19
C ARG A 14 -9.79 -1.04 -13.47
N LYS A 15 -9.85 0.11 -12.80
CA LYS A 15 -10.71 1.24 -13.18
C LYS A 15 -10.14 1.91 -14.44
N LYS A 16 -10.97 2.13 -15.46
CA LYS A 16 -10.72 3.15 -16.49
C LYS A 16 -12.02 3.76 -17.01
N LYS A 17 -11.88 5.04 -17.34
CA LYS A 17 -12.82 6.11 -17.68
C LYS A 17 -13.14 6.10 -19.18
N LYS A 18 -14.40 6.30 -19.58
CA LYS A 18 -14.87 6.91 -20.87
C LYS A 18 -16.40 7.12 -20.75
N GLN A 19 -16.93 8.36 -20.71
CA GLN A 19 -17.47 9.15 -21.84
C GLN A 19 -18.38 8.30 -22.77
N THR A 20 -19.61 8.66 -23.14
CA THR A 20 -20.28 9.97 -23.34
C THR A 20 -21.76 9.68 -23.68
N LYS A 21 -22.65 10.66 -23.49
CA LYS A 21 -23.82 11.03 -24.31
C LYS A 21 -25.00 11.43 -23.43
N ASN A 22 -25.05 12.72 -23.07
CA ASN A 22 -26.32 13.40 -22.94
C ASN A 22 -26.54 14.14 -24.25
N GLU A 23 -27.45 13.62 -25.05
CA GLU A 23 -28.03 14.28 -26.21
C GLU A 23 -29.00 15.35 -25.69
N ASN A 24 -28.82 16.59 -26.13
CA ASN A 24 -29.84 17.62 -26.07
C ASN A 24 -31.05 17.17 -26.91
N PRO A 25 -32.27 17.31 -26.40
CA PRO A 25 -33.39 17.72 -27.22
C PRO A 25 -33.69 19.18 -26.90
N LEU A 26 -33.37 20.03 -27.87
CA LEU A 26 -34.12 21.25 -28.12
C LEU A 26 -35.63 20.93 -28.04
N LYS A 27 -36.33 21.61 -27.15
CA LYS A 27 -37.73 21.99 -27.34
C LYS A 27 -37.77 23.49 -27.12
N GLU A 28 -37.67 24.24 -28.22
CA GLU A 28 -38.84 24.71 -28.97
C GLU A 28 -39.83 25.40 -28.04
N ILE A 29 -39.54 26.68 -27.77
CA ILE A 29 -40.57 27.64 -27.43
C ILE A 29 -41.22 27.99 -28.77
N SER A 30 -42.34 27.34 -29.05
CA SER A 30 -43.19 27.62 -30.20
C SER A 30 -43.74 29.03 -30.11
N SER A 31 -43.43 29.83 -31.14
CA SER A 31 -44.16 31.04 -31.46
C SER A 31 -45.58 30.69 -31.89
N THR A 32 -46.59 31.21 -31.19
CA THR A 32 -47.88 31.53 -31.80
C THR A 32 -48.10 33.02 -31.62
N HIS A 33 -48.01 33.67 -32.76
CA HIS A 33 -48.47 35.01 -33.07
C HIS A 33 -49.94 35.16 -32.65
N ASP A 34 -50.28 36.21 -31.91
CA ASP A 34 -51.52 36.94 -32.19
C ASP A 34 -51.37 38.40 -31.78
N GLY A 35 -51.68 39.27 -32.73
CA GLY A 35 -51.41 40.69 -32.69
C GLY A 35 -52.34 41.46 -31.77
N SER A 36 -51.79 42.51 -31.18
CA SER A 36 -52.52 43.69 -30.72
C SER A 36 -51.51 44.82 -30.64
N GLY A 37 -51.38 45.55 -31.76
CA GLY A 37 -50.55 46.74 -31.81
C GLY A 37 -51.15 47.83 -30.93
N GLN A 38 -50.37 48.29 -29.96
CA GLN A 38 -50.42 49.67 -29.50
C GLN A 38 -49.01 50.21 -29.47
N CYS A 39 -48.71 51.01 -30.50
CA CYS A 39 -47.58 51.92 -30.49
C CYS A 39 -47.75 52.88 -29.30
N THR A 40 -46.90 52.76 -28.29
CA THR A 40 -46.52 53.92 -27.46
C THR A 40 -45.08 54.24 -27.81
N ALA A 41 -44.97 55.13 -28.79
CA ALA A 41 -43.77 55.89 -29.05
C ALA A 41 -43.46 56.71 -27.80
N GLU A 42 -42.30 56.49 -27.19
CA GLU A 42 -41.62 57.48 -26.35
C GLU A 42 -40.13 57.11 -26.17
N GLU A 43 -39.43 56.89 -27.30
CA GLU A 43 -37.99 57.14 -27.36
C GLU A 43 -37.78 58.61 -27.72
N LYS A 44 -37.63 59.45 -26.70
CA LYS A 44 -37.05 60.78 -26.85
C LYS A 44 -36.00 61.00 -25.77
N GLY A 45 -34.74 60.96 -26.20
CA GLY A 45 -33.70 61.85 -25.68
C GLY A 45 -32.61 61.20 -24.81
N SER A 46 -31.59 60.63 -25.45
CA SER A 46 -30.20 60.79 -25.00
C SER A 46 -29.28 60.59 -26.21
N GLY A 47 -28.41 61.55 -26.50
CA GLY A 47 -27.42 61.40 -27.58
C GLY A 47 -26.38 60.33 -27.23
N PRO A 48 -25.58 59.84 -28.19
CA PRO A 48 -24.53 58.85 -27.92
C PRO A 48 -23.55 59.30 -26.82
N GLU A 49 -23.33 60.61 -26.65
CA GLU A 49 -22.56 61.20 -25.54
C GLU A 49 -23.18 60.96 -24.15
N SER A 50 -24.50 61.10 -23.99
CA SER A 50 -25.16 60.88 -22.68
C SER A 50 -25.19 59.39 -22.29
N GLN A 51 -25.22 58.48 -23.27
CA GLN A 51 -25.03 57.06 -22.99
C GLN A 51 -23.57 56.75 -22.61
N LEU A 52 -22.61 57.37 -23.30
CA LEU A 52 -21.19 57.24 -22.96
C LEU A 52 -20.91 57.71 -21.53
N GLU A 53 -21.42 58.88 -21.12
CA GLU A 53 -21.28 59.38 -19.74
C GLU A 53 -21.90 58.42 -18.71
N LYS A 54 -23.04 57.78 -19.02
CA LYS A 54 -23.65 56.75 -18.16
C LYS A 54 -22.70 55.56 -18.00
N TYR A 55 -22.09 55.06 -19.07
CA TYR A 55 -21.14 53.95 -19.03
C TYR A 55 -19.82 54.31 -18.35
N GLU A 56 -19.29 55.51 -18.57
CA GLU A 56 -18.08 55.99 -17.91
C GLU A 56 -18.27 56.12 -16.39
N TRP A 57 -19.43 56.62 -15.96
CA TRP A 57 -19.77 56.71 -14.55
C TRP A 57 -19.95 55.32 -13.92
N GLN A 58 -20.62 54.39 -14.62
CA GLN A 58 -20.73 52.98 -14.21
C GLN A 58 -19.35 52.31 -14.08
N LEU A 59 -18.42 52.57 -15.01
CA LEU A 59 -17.06 52.03 -14.96
C LEU A 59 -16.23 52.59 -13.81
N LYS A 60 -16.38 53.88 -13.50
CA LYS A 60 -15.71 54.50 -12.34
C LYS A 60 -16.12 53.82 -11.03
N ILE A 61 -17.42 53.64 -10.81
CA ILE A 61 -17.93 52.99 -9.61
C ILE A 61 -17.49 51.52 -9.53
N LEU A 62 -17.53 50.81 -10.65
CA LEU A 62 -17.08 49.41 -10.69
C LEU A 62 -15.59 49.29 -10.34
N ASN A 63 -14.76 50.19 -10.86
CA ASN A 63 -13.33 50.25 -10.52
C ASN A 63 -13.12 50.55 -9.03
N GLU A 64 -13.93 51.42 -8.44
CA GLU A 64 -13.85 51.76 -7.01
C GLU A 64 -14.23 50.57 -6.13
N VAL A 65 -15.28 49.83 -6.49
CA VAL A 65 -15.69 48.58 -5.83
C VAL A 65 -14.62 47.49 -5.99
N LEU A 66 -14.00 47.36 -7.17
CA LEU A 66 -12.94 46.37 -7.40
C LEU A 66 -11.62 46.74 -6.71
N ALA A 67 -11.32 48.03 -6.56
CA ALA A 67 -10.12 48.53 -5.89
C ALA A 67 -10.20 48.49 -4.36
N ALA A 68 -11.41 48.41 -3.80
CA ALA A 68 -11.61 48.30 -2.36
C ALA A 68 -11.01 47.00 -1.79
N SER A 69 -10.39 47.12 -0.62
CA SER A 69 -9.51 46.09 -0.07
C SER A 69 -10.27 45.04 0.76
N GLY A 70 -11.34 45.45 1.45
CA GLY A 70 -12.17 44.60 2.30
C GLY A 70 -13.54 44.22 1.72
N SER A 71 -14.11 43.10 2.15
CA SER A 71 -15.48 42.71 1.77
C SER A 71 -16.54 43.69 2.30
N GLU A 72 -16.33 44.25 3.49
CA GLU A 72 -17.22 45.25 4.08
C GLU A 72 -17.16 46.59 3.35
N GLU A 73 -15.97 47.03 2.93
CA GLU A 73 -15.78 48.25 2.12
C GLU A 73 -16.49 48.12 0.76
N ARG A 74 -16.38 46.95 0.13
CA ARG A 74 -17.08 46.64 -1.13
C ARG A 74 -18.60 46.60 -0.96
N ASP A 75 -19.08 45.95 0.10
CA ASP A 75 -20.51 45.85 0.40
C ASP A 75 -21.11 47.24 0.72
N GLN A 76 -20.34 48.13 1.36
CA GLN A 76 -20.76 49.51 1.62
C GLN A 76 -20.81 50.35 0.34
N LEU A 77 -19.79 50.29 -0.53
CA LEU A 77 -19.80 51.00 -1.82
C LEU A 77 -20.93 50.54 -2.75
N LEU A 78 -21.26 49.25 -2.74
CA LEU A 78 -22.41 48.69 -3.46
C LEU A 78 -23.75 49.20 -2.89
N LYS A 79 -23.83 49.39 -1.57
CA LYS A 79 -25.00 50.01 -0.92
C LYS A 79 -25.11 51.51 -1.23
N ASP A 80 -24.01 52.24 -1.27
CA ASP A 80 -24.06 53.68 -1.52
C ASP A 80 -24.50 54.01 -2.97
N HIS A 81 -24.30 53.07 -3.90
CA HIS A 81 -24.68 53.19 -5.31
C HIS A 81 -25.88 52.31 -5.71
N GLN A 82 -26.84 52.11 -4.79
CA GLN A 82 -28.02 51.24 -4.95
C GLN A 82 -28.92 51.54 -6.17
N HIS A 83 -28.83 52.73 -6.77
CA HIS A 83 -29.66 53.13 -7.91
C HIS A 83 -29.03 52.81 -9.28
N GLY A 84 -27.77 52.37 -9.32
CA GLY A 84 -27.12 51.95 -10.56
C GLY A 84 -27.45 50.49 -10.91
N GLU A 85 -27.99 50.25 -12.11
CA GLU A 85 -28.33 48.91 -12.63
C GLU A 85 -27.16 47.90 -12.48
N LEU A 86 -25.93 48.35 -12.72
CA LEU A 86 -24.71 47.55 -12.58
C LEU A 86 -24.37 47.21 -11.11
N CYS A 87 -24.53 48.14 -10.17
CA CYS A 87 -24.26 47.90 -8.75
C CYS A 87 -25.27 46.93 -8.14
N VAL A 88 -26.54 47.03 -8.52
CA VAL A 88 -27.59 46.08 -8.12
C VAL A 88 -27.26 44.67 -8.62
N LEU A 89 -26.80 44.54 -9.87
CA LEU A 89 -26.39 43.26 -10.45
C LEU A 89 -25.16 42.66 -9.73
N VAL A 90 -24.14 43.47 -9.45
CA VAL A 90 -22.94 43.01 -8.72
C VAL A 90 -23.30 42.60 -7.28
N HIS A 91 -24.14 43.36 -6.60
CA HIS A 91 -24.58 43.02 -5.24
C HIS A 91 -25.40 41.73 -5.21
N THR A 92 -26.36 41.56 -6.13
CA THR A 92 -27.16 40.33 -6.22
C THR A 92 -26.32 39.11 -6.58
N LEU A 93 -25.38 39.21 -7.53
CA LEU A 93 -24.45 38.13 -7.84
C LEU A 93 -23.55 37.79 -6.65
N THR A 94 -23.08 38.79 -5.91
CA THR A 94 -22.24 38.59 -4.73
C THR A 94 -23.01 37.87 -3.62
N GLU A 95 -24.25 38.27 -3.34
CA GLU A 95 -25.12 37.58 -2.38
C GLU A 95 -25.48 36.15 -2.83
N MET A 96 -25.75 35.95 -4.12
CA MET A 96 -25.96 34.61 -4.68
C MET A 96 -24.72 33.72 -4.47
N VAL A 97 -23.52 34.19 -4.81
CA VAL A 97 -22.27 33.44 -4.60
C VAL A 97 -22.00 33.20 -3.12
N LYS A 98 -22.20 34.18 -2.23
CA LYS A 98 -22.06 34.00 -0.77
C LYS A 98 -23.02 32.93 -0.25
N SER A 99 -24.29 32.96 -0.68
CA SER A 99 -25.29 31.98 -0.25
C SER A 99 -25.02 30.57 -0.81
N GLU A 100 -24.62 30.45 -2.07
CA GLU A 100 -24.27 29.17 -2.71
C GLU A 100 -23.01 28.56 -2.08
N THR A 101 -21.95 29.35 -1.89
CA THR A 101 -20.72 28.89 -1.22
C THR A 101 -20.96 28.50 0.25
N ALA A 102 -21.81 29.24 0.98
CA ALA A 102 -22.20 28.87 2.35
C ALA A 102 -23.00 27.56 2.38
N ALA A 103 -23.91 27.36 1.41
CA ALA A 103 -24.67 26.11 1.28
C ALA A 103 -23.77 24.94 0.90
N GLU A 104 -22.83 25.11 -0.03
CA GLU A 104 -21.84 24.11 -0.41
C GLU A 104 -20.93 23.73 0.77
N LEU A 105 -20.38 24.71 1.49
CA LEU A 105 -19.55 24.47 2.67
C LEU A 105 -20.33 23.74 3.77
N SER A 106 -21.59 24.12 3.99
CA SER A 106 -22.47 23.45 4.94
C SER A 106 -22.73 21.99 4.54
N ALA A 107 -23.03 21.74 3.27
CA ALA A 107 -23.25 20.39 2.74
C ALA A 107 -21.99 19.52 2.81
N VAL A 108 -20.81 20.08 2.50
CA VAL A 108 -19.52 19.37 2.64
C VAL A 108 -19.24 19.03 4.09
N HIS A 109 -19.45 19.97 5.01
CA HIS A 109 -19.25 19.73 6.44
C HIS A 109 -20.23 18.68 6.98
N GLU A 110 -21.50 18.73 6.59
CA GLU A 110 -22.49 17.71 6.98
C GLU A 110 -22.12 16.33 6.45
N ASN A 111 -21.69 16.24 5.19
CA ASN A 111 -21.22 14.98 4.60
C ASN A 111 -19.96 14.45 5.28
N GLN A 112 -19.02 15.32 5.63
CA GLN A 112 -17.81 14.93 6.36
C GLN A 112 -18.16 14.41 7.77
N MET A 113 -19.09 15.07 8.46
CA MET A 113 -19.57 14.64 9.77
C MET A 113 -20.29 13.28 9.70
N LYS A 114 -21.14 13.08 8.68
CA LYS A 114 -21.81 11.79 8.43
C LYS A 114 -20.80 10.68 8.15
N SER A 115 -19.88 10.91 7.21
CA SER A 115 -18.84 9.92 6.86
C SER A 115 -17.95 9.57 8.06
N SER A 116 -17.57 10.56 8.87
CA SER A 116 -16.77 10.35 10.08
C SER A 116 -17.53 9.52 11.12
N LYS A 117 -18.81 9.83 11.35
CA LYS A 117 -19.68 9.08 12.26
C LYS A 117 -19.88 7.63 11.79
N GLU A 118 -20.16 7.42 10.51
CA GLU A 118 -20.32 6.09 9.92
C GLU A 118 -19.02 5.28 10.00
N GLN A 119 -17.86 5.92 9.82
CA GLN A 119 -16.58 5.26 9.95
C GLN A 119 -16.30 4.86 11.41
N HIS A 120 -16.49 5.77 12.36
CA HIS A 120 -16.33 5.45 13.78
C HIS A 120 -17.30 4.34 14.21
N GLN A 121 -18.54 4.36 13.74
CA GLN A 121 -19.52 3.31 14.04
C GLN A 121 -19.09 1.95 13.47
N ARG A 122 -18.54 1.91 12.25
CA ARG A 122 -17.97 0.69 11.65
C ARG A 122 -16.80 0.16 12.46
N GLU A 123 -15.85 1.02 12.83
CA GLU A 123 -14.68 0.64 13.63
C GLU A 123 -15.07 0.09 15.00
N VAL A 124 -16.08 0.68 15.65
CA VAL A 124 -16.61 0.17 16.93
C VAL A 124 -17.27 -1.19 16.78
N GLU A 125 -18.03 -1.41 15.70
CA GLU A 125 -18.69 -2.69 15.45
C GLU A 125 -17.67 -3.78 15.11
N GLU A 126 -16.67 -3.47 14.30
CA GLU A 126 -15.54 -4.36 14.00
C GLU A 126 -14.77 -4.73 15.27
N LEU A 127 -14.47 -3.76 16.14
CA LEU A 127 -13.81 -4.02 17.43
C LEU A 127 -14.66 -4.94 18.34
N LYS A 128 -15.98 -4.76 18.37
CA LYS A 128 -16.87 -5.65 19.14
C LYS A 128 -16.87 -7.07 18.58
N ASN A 129 -16.89 -7.21 17.26
CA ASN A 129 -16.87 -8.52 16.61
C ASN A 129 -15.56 -9.25 16.91
N VAL A 130 -14.41 -8.58 16.75
CA VAL A 130 -13.10 -9.16 17.09
C VAL A 130 -13.03 -9.53 18.56
N HIS A 131 -13.46 -8.65 19.47
CA HIS A 131 -13.47 -8.97 20.90
C HIS A 131 -14.33 -10.21 21.23
N ASN A 132 -15.49 -10.34 20.57
CA ASN A 132 -16.36 -11.48 20.79
C ASN A 132 -15.77 -12.78 20.22
N GLU A 133 -15.12 -12.71 19.06
CA GLU A 133 -14.38 -13.83 18.46
C GLU A 133 -13.22 -14.28 19.36
N GLU A 134 -12.38 -13.34 19.81
CA GLU A 134 -11.27 -13.62 20.73
C GLU A 134 -11.75 -14.25 22.03
N LYS A 135 -12.85 -13.73 22.60
CA LYS A 135 -13.48 -14.29 23.79
C LYS A 135 -13.95 -15.73 23.56
N ASN A 136 -14.58 -16.01 22.42
CA ASN A 136 -15.05 -17.35 22.09
C ASN A 136 -13.89 -18.32 21.93
N VAL A 137 -12.83 -17.94 21.19
CA VAL A 137 -11.62 -18.75 21.02
C VAL A 137 -10.95 -19.02 22.38
N LEU A 138 -10.86 -18.01 23.24
CA LEU A 138 -10.32 -18.18 24.58
C LEU A 138 -11.15 -19.15 25.43
N GLN A 139 -12.47 -19.07 25.34
CA GLN A 139 -13.36 -19.99 26.05
C GLN A 139 -13.27 -21.43 25.51
N GLU A 140 -13.20 -21.61 24.19
CA GLU A 140 -13.02 -22.91 23.55
C GLU A 140 -11.67 -23.54 23.93
N THR A 141 -10.58 -22.78 23.86
CA THR A 141 -9.25 -23.26 24.25
C THR A 141 -9.17 -23.61 25.73
N HIS A 142 -9.81 -22.80 26.60
CA HIS A 142 -9.91 -23.10 28.02
C HIS A 142 -10.67 -24.40 28.28
N THR A 143 -11.87 -24.54 27.71
CA THR A 143 -12.69 -25.75 27.90
C THR A 143 -12.03 -27.01 27.33
N ALA A 144 -11.33 -26.90 26.21
CA ALA A 144 -10.52 -27.98 25.66
C ALA A 144 -9.38 -28.37 26.62
N ALA A 145 -8.62 -27.40 27.14
CA ALA A 145 -7.56 -27.66 28.11
C ALA A 145 -8.09 -28.29 29.42
N GLU A 146 -9.21 -27.78 29.94
CA GLU A 146 -9.89 -28.37 31.09
C GLU A 146 -10.32 -29.82 30.84
N SER A 147 -10.85 -30.12 29.66
CA SER A 147 -11.26 -31.48 29.30
C SER A 147 -10.06 -32.43 29.22
N ALA A 148 -8.95 -31.99 28.62
CA ALA A 148 -7.72 -32.79 28.53
C ALA A 148 -7.11 -33.04 29.90
N LEU A 149 -7.11 -32.05 30.80
CA LEU A 149 -6.64 -32.24 32.17
C LEU A 149 -7.55 -33.19 32.97
N LYS A 150 -8.86 -33.14 32.79
CA LYS A 150 -9.79 -34.10 33.40
C LYS A 150 -9.51 -35.51 32.93
N GLU A 151 -9.32 -35.73 31.63
CA GLU A 151 -8.96 -37.03 31.07
C GLU A 151 -7.64 -37.56 31.65
N GLN A 152 -6.61 -36.71 31.76
CA GLN A 152 -5.34 -37.08 32.40
C GLN A 152 -5.52 -37.46 33.88
N ILE A 153 -6.32 -36.71 34.63
CA ILE A 153 -6.63 -37.02 36.03
C ILE A 153 -7.35 -38.38 36.13
N GLU A 154 -8.31 -38.65 35.26
CA GLU A 154 -9.03 -39.93 35.21
C GLU A 154 -8.09 -41.09 34.90
N GLN A 155 -7.20 -40.93 33.91
CA GLN A 155 -6.20 -41.93 33.56
C GLN A 155 -5.24 -42.21 34.71
N LEU A 156 -4.66 -41.17 35.32
CA LEU A 156 -3.77 -41.32 36.47
C LEU A 156 -4.49 -41.95 37.67
N THR A 157 -5.77 -41.63 37.86
CA THR A 157 -6.59 -42.23 38.92
C THR A 157 -6.83 -43.72 38.64
N ALA A 158 -7.05 -44.12 37.39
CA ALA A 158 -7.18 -45.52 36.99
C ALA A 158 -5.86 -46.28 37.19
N ASP A 159 -4.73 -45.69 36.80
CA ASP A 159 -3.40 -46.27 37.00
C ASP A 159 -3.10 -46.45 38.49
N LEU A 160 -3.39 -45.45 39.33
CA LEU A 160 -3.23 -45.54 40.78
C LEU A 160 -4.09 -46.66 41.39
N LYS A 161 -5.32 -46.85 40.93
CA LYS A 161 -6.19 -47.97 41.35
C LYS A 161 -5.55 -49.30 40.96
N LEU A 162 -5.12 -49.45 39.70
CA LEU A 162 -4.43 -50.66 39.23
C LEU A 162 -3.18 -50.97 40.04
N PHE A 163 -2.33 -49.98 40.32
CA PHE A 163 -1.15 -50.16 41.16
C PHE A 163 -1.50 -50.57 42.59
N THR A 164 -2.56 -49.99 43.14
CA THR A 164 -3.03 -50.32 44.49
C THR A 164 -3.54 -51.76 44.56
N GLU A 165 -4.35 -52.18 43.58
CA GLU A 165 -4.83 -53.55 43.44
C GLU A 165 -3.69 -54.54 43.22
N LEU A 166 -2.71 -54.21 42.37
CA LEU A 166 -1.54 -55.05 42.14
C LEU A 166 -0.73 -55.20 43.43
N LYS A 167 -0.50 -54.11 44.15
CA LYS A 167 0.18 -54.13 45.45
C LYS A 167 -0.57 -54.98 46.47
N GLN A 168 -1.90 -54.91 46.49
CA GLN A 168 -2.73 -55.76 47.34
C GLN A 168 -2.60 -57.23 46.94
N ARG A 169 -2.73 -57.57 45.65
CA ARG A 169 -2.52 -58.93 45.15
C ARG A 169 -1.13 -59.48 45.48
N VAL A 170 -0.08 -58.66 45.40
CA VAL A 170 1.28 -59.07 45.79
C VAL A 170 1.38 -59.33 47.30
N LYS A 171 0.72 -58.52 48.14
CA LYS A 171 0.66 -58.74 49.60
C LYS A 171 -0.13 -60.00 49.96
N GLU A 172 -1.26 -60.22 49.28
CA GLU A 172 -2.15 -61.37 49.48
C GLU A 172 -1.62 -62.63 48.79
N SER A 173 -0.69 -62.48 47.84
CA SER A 173 -0.07 -63.58 47.12
C SER A 173 0.54 -64.56 48.10
N THR A 174 -0.03 -65.75 48.10
CA THR A 174 0.47 -66.86 48.88
C THR A 174 1.80 -67.37 48.36
N LEU A 175 2.29 -66.88 47.19
CA LEU A 175 3.54 -67.30 46.57
C LEU A 175 4.72 -67.32 47.56
N LYS A 176 4.90 -66.27 48.38
CA LYS A 176 5.98 -66.24 49.38
C LYS A 176 5.79 -67.29 50.48
N ARG A 177 4.54 -67.48 50.93
CA ARG A 177 4.15 -68.44 51.97
C ARG A 177 4.19 -69.88 51.46
N ASP A 178 3.84 -70.11 50.19
CA ASP A 178 3.82 -71.39 49.50
C ASP A 178 5.24 -71.79 49.07
N LEU A 179 6.08 -70.85 48.65
CA LEU A 179 7.52 -71.06 48.51
C LEU A 179 8.14 -71.45 49.85
N HIS A 180 7.90 -70.69 50.93
CA HIS A 180 8.38 -71.07 52.27
C HIS A 180 7.86 -72.43 52.72
N ARG A 181 6.58 -72.73 52.51
CA ARG A 181 5.98 -74.03 52.83
C ARG A 181 6.60 -75.15 52.00
N ASN A 182 6.81 -74.94 50.70
CA ASN A 182 7.46 -75.90 49.81
C ASN A 182 8.90 -76.16 50.27
N ILE A 183 9.65 -75.11 50.59
CA ILE A 183 11.00 -75.18 51.15
C ILE A 183 11.04 -75.97 52.47
N GLN A 184 10.04 -75.77 53.34
CA GLN A 184 9.91 -76.52 54.59
C GLN A 184 9.48 -77.97 54.40
N THR A 185 8.69 -78.26 53.37
CA THR A 185 8.11 -79.61 53.12
C THR A 185 9.03 -80.50 52.29
N HIS A 186 9.78 -79.91 51.37
CA HIS A 186 10.60 -80.61 50.39
C HIS A 186 12.11 -80.28 50.48
N GLY A 187 12.51 -79.42 51.43
CA GLY A 187 13.86 -78.85 51.50
C GLY A 187 14.00 -77.61 50.63
N SER A 188 15.13 -76.87 50.73
CA SER A 188 15.44 -75.80 49.76
C SER A 188 15.26 -76.37 48.34
N PRO A 189 14.71 -75.60 47.38
CA PRO A 189 14.59 -76.05 46.02
C PRO A 189 16.04 -76.34 45.60
N GLY A 190 16.40 -77.62 45.50
CA GLY A 190 17.80 -78.04 45.64
C GLY A 190 18.76 -77.25 44.76
N GLU A 191 20.05 -77.22 45.15
CA GLU A 191 21.17 -76.43 44.59
C GLU A 191 21.07 -76.09 43.09
N PHE A 192 20.58 -77.01 42.28
CA PHE A 192 20.26 -76.81 40.86
C PHE A 192 19.38 -75.57 40.55
N TRP A 193 18.29 -75.34 41.28
CA TRP A 193 17.36 -74.21 40.98
C TRP A 193 17.91 -72.87 41.45
N GLU A 194 18.66 -72.86 42.56
CA GLU A 194 19.40 -71.68 43.01
C GLU A 194 20.48 -71.30 41.98
N GLN A 195 21.23 -72.28 41.47
CA GLN A 195 22.20 -72.09 40.38
C GLN A 195 21.56 -71.59 39.08
N GLU A 196 20.41 -72.16 38.69
CA GLU A 196 19.69 -71.69 37.49
C GLU A 196 19.18 -70.26 37.66
N GLN A 197 18.70 -69.89 38.85
CA GLN A 197 18.26 -68.52 39.13
C GLN A 197 19.43 -67.52 39.09
N GLU A 198 20.60 -67.89 39.61
CA GLU A 198 21.82 -67.09 39.52
C GLU A 198 22.31 -66.95 38.08
N SER A 199 22.28 -68.04 37.29
CA SER A 199 22.61 -68.04 35.86
C SER A 199 21.71 -67.10 35.06
N LEU A 200 20.40 -67.14 35.31
CA LEU A 200 19.43 -66.27 34.63
C LEU A 200 19.62 -64.79 35.02
N LEU A 201 19.98 -64.49 36.27
CA LEU A 201 20.28 -63.13 36.71
C LEU A 201 21.45 -62.55 35.91
N ILE A 202 22.53 -63.30 35.74
CA ILE A 202 23.70 -62.88 34.94
C ILE A 202 23.29 -62.59 33.49
N VAL A 203 22.48 -63.45 32.88
CA VAL A 203 22.01 -63.23 31.49
C VAL A 203 21.14 -61.97 31.39
N ILE A 204 20.30 -61.70 32.40
CA ILE A 204 19.48 -60.49 32.46
C ILE A 204 20.36 -59.24 32.61
N GLU A 205 21.36 -59.27 33.47
CA GLU A 205 22.33 -58.19 33.66
C GLU A 205 23.06 -57.89 32.35
N MET A 206 23.61 -58.92 31.70
CA MET A 206 24.27 -58.78 30.39
C MET A 206 23.33 -58.20 29.31
N LYS A 207 22.07 -58.66 29.27
CA LYS A 207 21.09 -58.12 28.32
C LYS A 207 20.71 -56.66 28.64
N SER A 208 20.66 -56.31 29.92
CA SER A 208 20.34 -54.96 30.38
C SER A 208 21.46 -53.98 30.02
N GLU A 209 22.72 -54.38 30.23
CA GLU A 209 23.89 -53.61 29.81
C GLU A 209 23.90 -53.39 28.29
N ARG A 210 23.68 -54.45 27.50
CA ARG A 210 23.59 -54.35 26.04
C ARG A 210 22.46 -53.41 25.59
N LEU A 211 21.31 -53.44 26.26
CA LEU A 211 20.20 -52.54 25.97
C LEU A 211 20.55 -51.09 26.30
N GLN A 212 21.26 -50.83 27.40
CA GLN A 212 21.76 -49.51 27.76
C GLN A 212 22.79 -48.97 26.75
N GLU A 213 23.70 -49.81 26.26
CA GLU A 213 24.65 -49.46 25.20
C GLU A 213 23.92 -49.08 23.90
N GLN A 214 22.94 -49.89 23.49
CA GLN A 214 22.11 -49.60 22.31
C GLN A 214 21.31 -48.31 22.49
N GLY A 215 20.73 -48.06 23.66
CA GLY A 215 20.04 -46.81 23.98
C GLY A 215 20.96 -45.59 23.94
N SER A 216 22.21 -45.74 24.39
CA SER A 216 23.21 -44.67 24.29
C SER A 216 23.60 -44.38 22.84
N LYS A 217 23.74 -45.41 22.01
CA LYS A 217 24.00 -45.27 20.57
C LYS A 217 22.82 -44.62 19.84
N LEU A 218 21.59 -44.99 20.18
CA LEU A 218 20.39 -44.38 19.62
C LEU A 218 20.34 -42.89 19.91
N ARG A 219 20.60 -42.48 21.16
CA ARG A 219 20.66 -41.06 21.55
C ARG A 219 21.74 -40.28 20.79
N GLN A 220 22.90 -40.89 20.53
CA GLN A 220 23.94 -40.28 19.70
C GLN A 220 23.47 -40.10 18.25
N MET A 221 22.76 -41.10 17.69
CA MET A 221 22.18 -40.98 16.36
C MET A 221 21.10 -39.90 16.28
N GLU A 222 20.22 -39.80 17.27
CA GLU A 222 19.21 -38.73 17.36
C GLU A 222 19.87 -37.35 17.35
N ALA A 223 20.91 -37.14 18.17
CA ALA A 223 21.66 -35.89 18.19
C ALA A 223 22.41 -35.59 16.88
N LEU A 224 22.78 -36.61 16.09
CA LEU A 224 23.35 -36.42 14.76
C LEU A 224 22.29 -36.03 13.74
N VAL A 225 21.09 -36.61 13.82
CA VAL A 225 19.95 -36.24 12.97
C VAL A 225 19.55 -34.79 13.22
N GLU A 226 19.43 -34.36 14.48
CA GLU A 226 19.14 -32.96 14.82
C GLU A 226 20.16 -31.98 14.25
N ARG A 227 21.47 -32.30 14.36
CA ARG A 227 22.52 -31.48 13.75
C ARG A 227 22.45 -31.48 12.23
N ASN A 228 22.10 -32.62 11.62
CA ASN A 228 21.97 -32.72 10.18
C ASN A 228 20.85 -31.82 9.67
N LEU A 229 19.68 -31.87 10.32
CA LEU A 229 18.55 -30.97 10.02
C LEU A 229 18.94 -29.50 10.15
N ALA A 230 19.64 -29.12 11.23
CA ALA A 230 20.11 -27.74 11.40
C ALA A 230 21.09 -27.30 10.29
N LEU A 231 21.94 -28.21 9.81
CA LEU A 231 22.82 -27.94 8.68
C LEU A 231 22.06 -27.85 7.35
N GLU A 232 21.03 -28.67 7.13
CA GLU A 232 20.14 -28.56 5.97
C GLU A 232 19.45 -27.19 5.93
N ASP A 233 18.92 -26.72 7.06
CA ASP A 233 18.32 -25.39 7.19
C ASP A 233 19.33 -24.28 6.86
N GLN A 234 20.57 -24.40 7.36
CA GLN A 234 21.64 -23.45 7.06
C GLN A 234 21.98 -23.43 5.56
N VAL A 235 22.04 -24.60 4.92
CA VAL A 235 22.26 -24.70 3.47
C VAL A 235 21.14 -24.03 2.70
N LEU A 236 19.88 -24.27 3.07
CA LEU A 236 18.73 -23.62 2.44
C LEU A 236 18.80 -22.09 2.58
N GLN A 237 19.15 -21.59 3.76
CA GLN A 237 19.31 -20.15 4.00
C GLN A 237 20.41 -19.54 3.10
N VAL A 238 21.57 -20.21 3.00
CA VAL A 238 22.67 -19.75 2.14
C VAL A 238 22.28 -19.79 0.67
N LEU A 239 21.55 -20.81 0.22
CA LEU A 239 21.05 -20.89 -1.16
C LEU A 239 20.07 -19.75 -1.47
N GLN A 240 19.17 -19.44 -0.53
CA GLN A 240 18.24 -18.31 -0.68
C GLN A 240 19.01 -16.98 -0.77
N GLN A 241 19.98 -16.75 0.11
CA GLN A 241 20.82 -15.55 0.06
C GLN A 241 21.61 -15.45 -1.26
N ASN A 242 22.07 -16.58 -1.80
CA ASN A 242 22.75 -16.61 -3.08
C ASN A 242 21.82 -16.17 -4.21
N GLU A 243 20.59 -16.69 -4.25
CA GLU A 243 19.62 -16.30 -5.27
C GLU A 243 19.23 -14.82 -5.17
N ASP A 244 19.06 -14.30 -3.95
CA ASP A 244 18.83 -12.87 -3.74
C ASP A 244 19.99 -12.02 -4.30
N LEU A 245 21.24 -12.45 -4.10
CA LEU A 245 22.41 -11.78 -4.68
C LEU A 245 22.44 -11.89 -6.21
N ARG A 246 22.06 -13.03 -6.79
CA ARG A 246 21.97 -13.20 -8.25
C ARG A 246 20.95 -12.24 -8.86
N VAL A 247 19.75 -12.14 -8.27
CA VAL A 247 18.73 -11.17 -8.69
C VAL A 247 19.24 -9.73 -8.61
N ARG A 248 19.98 -9.36 -7.54
CA ARG A 248 20.61 -8.03 -7.44
C ARG A 248 21.64 -7.80 -8.55
N ILE A 249 22.49 -8.79 -8.84
CA ILE A 249 23.47 -8.71 -9.92
C ILE A 249 22.77 -8.49 -11.27
N ASP A 250 21.71 -9.24 -11.57
CA ASP A 250 20.95 -9.10 -12.82
C ASP A 250 20.32 -7.70 -12.96
N ASN A 251 19.82 -7.14 -11.85
CA ASN A 251 19.32 -5.76 -11.82
C ASN A 251 20.43 -4.74 -12.11
N TYR A 252 21.60 -4.88 -11.48
CA TYR A 252 22.75 -4.01 -11.76
C TYR A 252 23.25 -4.15 -13.20
N GLN A 253 23.29 -5.36 -13.74
CA GLN A 253 23.66 -5.60 -15.14
C GLN A 253 22.68 -4.90 -16.10
N THR A 254 21.38 -4.99 -15.82
CA THR A 254 20.34 -4.29 -16.60
C THR A 254 20.54 -2.77 -16.55
N LEU A 255 20.83 -2.22 -15.37
CA LEU A 255 21.12 -0.79 -15.20
C LEU A 255 22.39 -0.38 -15.96
N ILE A 256 23.47 -1.17 -15.89
CA ILE A 256 24.71 -0.90 -16.63
C ILE A 256 24.44 -0.89 -18.14
N HIS A 257 23.67 -1.85 -18.66
CA HIS A 257 23.29 -1.88 -20.07
C HIS A 257 22.48 -0.64 -20.48
N GLN A 258 21.55 -0.20 -19.64
CA GLN A 258 20.74 0.99 -19.89
C GLN A 258 21.60 2.27 -19.90
N LEU A 259 22.45 2.47 -18.89
CA LEU A 259 23.37 3.61 -18.83
C LEU A 259 24.36 3.62 -20.00
N SER A 260 24.87 2.46 -20.41
CA SER A 260 25.75 2.35 -21.56
C SER A 260 25.04 2.73 -22.86
N LYS A 261 23.75 2.37 -22.99
CA LYS A 261 22.93 2.77 -24.13
C LYS A 261 22.71 4.28 -24.16
N GLU A 262 22.34 4.88 -23.02
CA GLU A 262 22.17 6.33 -22.90
C GLU A 262 23.47 7.09 -23.19
N GLN A 263 24.61 6.59 -22.71
CA GLN A 263 25.92 7.16 -23.00
C GLN A 263 26.22 7.15 -24.51
N ASN A 264 25.96 6.04 -25.20
CA ASN A 264 26.15 5.94 -26.64
C ASN A 264 25.22 6.90 -27.41
N GLU A 265 23.94 6.99 -27.02
CA GLU A 265 22.98 7.93 -27.63
C GLU A 265 23.40 9.40 -27.46
N LEU A 266 23.89 9.77 -26.27
CA LEU A 266 24.42 11.11 -26.00
C LEU A 266 25.68 11.41 -26.81
N GLN A 267 26.58 10.43 -26.94
CA GLN A 267 27.78 10.58 -27.75
C GLN A 267 27.44 10.77 -29.24
N GLU A 268 26.50 9.99 -29.78
CA GLU A 268 26.01 10.20 -31.14
C GLU A 268 25.36 11.57 -31.34
N ALA A 269 24.59 12.05 -30.35
CA ALA A 269 23.98 13.38 -30.41
C ALA A 269 25.04 14.49 -30.41
N LEU A 270 26.09 14.34 -29.59
CA LEU A 270 27.22 15.26 -29.53
C LEU A 270 27.99 15.28 -30.86
N GLU A 271 28.27 14.12 -31.46
CA GLU A 271 28.92 14.03 -32.77
C GLU A 271 28.08 14.71 -33.87
N LYS A 272 26.75 14.55 -33.84
CA LYS A 272 25.84 15.25 -34.78
C LYS A 272 25.87 16.76 -34.57
N GLN A 273 25.85 17.23 -33.32
CA GLN A 273 25.89 18.65 -32.98
C GLN A 273 27.23 19.30 -33.36
N THR A 274 28.35 18.63 -33.10
CA THR A 274 29.70 19.12 -33.48
C THR A 274 29.83 19.22 -34.99
N LEU A 275 29.35 18.23 -35.75
CA LEU A 275 29.30 18.28 -37.21
C LEU A 275 28.47 19.47 -37.72
N GLN A 276 27.28 19.71 -37.14
CA GLN A 276 26.45 20.86 -37.49
C GLN A 276 27.12 22.20 -37.15
N SER A 277 27.76 22.30 -35.99
CA SER A 277 28.52 23.49 -35.59
C SER A 277 29.67 23.78 -36.55
N GLN A 278 30.40 22.75 -36.98
CA GLN A 278 31.47 22.89 -37.97
C GLN A 278 30.92 23.40 -39.31
N LYS A 279 29.79 22.87 -39.78
CA LYS A 279 29.12 23.36 -41.00
C LYS A 279 28.72 24.83 -40.89
N LEU A 280 28.07 25.21 -39.79
CA LEU A 280 27.69 26.61 -39.54
C LEU A 280 28.91 27.53 -39.43
N SER A 281 30.02 27.05 -38.86
CA SER A 281 31.28 27.81 -38.82
C SER A 281 31.85 28.03 -40.22
N GLN A 282 31.85 27.00 -41.08
CA GLN A 282 32.26 27.13 -42.48
C GLN A 282 31.36 28.11 -43.23
N GLU A 283 30.03 27.98 -43.10
CA GLU A 283 29.07 28.93 -43.69
C GLU A 283 29.29 30.36 -43.19
N LYS A 284 29.55 30.55 -41.89
CA LYS A 284 29.89 31.84 -41.30
C LYS A 284 31.16 32.42 -41.91
N GLU A 285 32.23 31.64 -42.04
CA GLU A 285 33.48 32.06 -42.66
C GLU A 285 33.28 32.43 -44.14
N GLU A 286 32.52 31.63 -44.90
CA GLU A 286 32.16 31.94 -46.28
C GLU A 286 31.36 33.25 -46.40
N LEU A 287 30.42 33.50 -45.49
CA LEU A 287 29.64 34.73 -45.45
C LEU A 287 30.51 35.94 -45.07
N LEU A 288 31.41 35.80 -44.08
CA LEU A 288 32.39 36.84 -43.72
C LEU A 288 33.31 37.16 -44.89
N PHE A 289 33.80 36.14 -45.59
CA PHE A 289 34.60 36.30 -46.80
C PHE A 289 33.82 37.11 -47.85
N LYS A 290 32.57 36.73 -48.15
CA LYS A 290 31.69 37.47 -49.07
C LYS A 290 31.46 38.93 -48.64
N LEU A 291 31.33 39.21 -47.34
CA LEU A 291 31.14 40.58 -46.82
C LEU A 291 32.40 41.44 -46.94
N LEU A 292 33.56 40.92 -46.53
CA LEU A 292 34.83 41.65 -46.69
C LEU A 292 35.10 41.96 -48.17
N HIS A 293 34.89 41.00 -49.05
CA HIS A 293 35.21 41.15 -50.48
C HIS A 293 34.14 41.96 -51.24
N ARG A 294 32.90 42.08 -50.72
CA ARG A 294 31.92 43.07 -51.19
C ARG A 294 32.28 44.51 -50.77
N ARG A 295 32.94 44.70 -49.62
CA ARG A 295 33.40 46.03 -49.17
C ARG A 295 34.50 46.60 -50.06
N ASP A 296 35.33 45.74 -50.64
CA ASP A 296 36.35 46.14 -51.62
C ASP A 296 35.77 46.44 -53.03
N SER A 297 34.47 46.19 -53.24
CA SER A 297 33.79 46.48 -54.51
C SER A 297 32.84 47.70 -54.47
N CYS A 298 32.56 48.31 -53.31
CA CYS A 298 31.89 49.63 -53.22
C CYS A 298 32.14 50.34 -51.86
N SER A 299 32.55 51.60 -51.97
CA SER A 299 32.81 52.61 -50.94
C SER A 299 31.66 52.90 -49.96
N SER A 300 32.05 53.31 -48.74
CA SER A 300 31.33 54.02 -47.67
C SER A 300 30.25 53.23 -46.92
N PHE A 301 30.49 52.94 -45.62
CA PHE A 301 29.70 53.45 -44.49
C PHE A 301 30.35 53.03 -43.15
N HIS A 302 30.18 53.92 -42.18
CA HIS A 302 30.81 53.99 -40.86
C HIS A 302 30.62 52.74 -39.99
N ILE A 303 31.67 52.36 -39.27
CA ILE A 303 31.61 51.43 -38.13
C ILE A 303 31.47 52.27 -36.85
N PRO A 304 30.44 52.07 -36.01
CA PRO A 304 30.49 52.46 -34.62
C PRO A 304 31.26 51.40 -33.83
N ALA A 305 32.26 51.85 -33.08
CA ALA A 305 32.95 51.05 -32.10
C ALA A 305 31.98 50.63 -30.99
N VAL A 306 31.90 49.33 -30.70
CA VAL A 306 31.26 48.81 -29.50
C VAL A 306 32.28 47.94 -28.76
N VAL A 307 32.44 48.32 -27.49
CA VAL A 307 33.41 47.93 -26.47
C VAL A 307 33.30 46.44 -26.11
N PRO A 308 34.39 45.77 -25.67
CA PRO A 308 34.30 44.40 -25.20
C PRO A 308 33.63 44.36 -23.83
N ALA A 309 32.53 43.60 -23.73
CA ALA A 309 31.92 43.24 -22.46
C ALA A 309 32.45 41.86 -22.04
N GLU A 310 33.20 41.82 -20.94
CA GLU A 310 33.40 40.61 -20.16
C GLU A 310 32.06 40.07 -19.67
N VAL A 311 31.87 38.74 -19.69
CA VAL A 311 31.04 38.03 -18.70
C VAL A 311 31.59 36.63 -18.46
N SER A 312 32.11 36.47 -17.24
CA SER A 312 32.00 35.35 -16.29
C SER A 312 31.81 33.91 -16.76
N GLN A 313 32.76 33.09 -16.33
CA GLN A 313 32.60 31.66 -16.05
C GLN A 313 31.56 31.45 -14.94
N SER A 314 30.73 30.42 -15.10
CA SER A 314 30.00 29.72 -14.04
C SER A 314 30.16 28.22 -14.29
#